data_AF-A0A2N3AR90-F1
#
_entry.id   AF-A0A2N3AR90-F1
#
_cell.length_a   1.000
_cell.length_b   1.000
_cell.length_c   1.000
_cell.angle_alpha   90.00
_cell.angle_beta   90.00
_cell.angle_gamma   90.00
#
_symmetry.space_group_name_H-M   'P 1'
#
loop_
_entity.id
_entity.type
_entity.pdbx_description
1 polymer ?
#
loop_
_entity_poly.entity_id
_entity_poly.type
_entity_poly.pdbx_seq_one_letter_code
_entity_poly.pdbx_strand_id
1 'polypeptide(L)'
;MTKFTISTAAVMLAAMTTTAFAGGYVAPVTEAPVYAPVAVRAHDWSGAYVGLKAGQTSGDWDYNNGVGTGTLDSGTTIGGFAGYNLQRGNLVFGAEVGLTHLGVS
;
A
#
# COMPACT_ATOMS: atom_id res chain seq x y z
N MET A 1 -32.20 2.81 -8.11
CA MET A 1 -31.55 1.58 -7.59
C MET A 1 -30.06 1.87 -7.45
N THR A 2 -29.61 2.20 -6.25
CA THR A 2 -28.21 2.61 -6.00
C THR A 2 -27.35 1.36 -5.92
N LYS A 3 -26.46 1.14 -6.90
CA LYS A 3 -25.52 0.03 -6.88
C LYS A 3 -24.30 0.43 -6.05
N PHE A 4 -24.11 -0.25 -4.93
CA PHE A 4 -22.93 -0.13 -4.08
C PHE A 4 -21.83 -1.04 -4.66
N THR A 5 -20.85 -0.46 -5.37
CA THR A 5 -19.72 -1.23 -5.90
C THR A 5 -18.64 -1.27 -4.83
N ILE A 6 -18.58 -2.39 -4.10
CA ILE A 6 -17.51 -2.67 -3.14
C ILE A 6 -16.24 -2.94 -3.94
N SER A 7 -15.25 -2.05 -3.84
CA SER A 7 -13.94 -2.20 -4.49
C SER A 7 -13.25 -3.47 -3.99
N THR A 8 -13.17 -4.49 -4.85
CA THR A 8 -12.60 -5.82 -4.56
C THR A 8 -11.16 -5.76 -4.02
N ALA A 9 -10.43 -4.68 -4.31
CA ALA A 9 -9.07 -4.46 -3.82
C ALA A 9 -8.97 -4.33 -2.28
N ALA A 10 -9.99 -3.77 -1.62
CA ALA A 10 -10.00 -3.63 -0.16
C ALA A 10 -10.19 -4.97 0.57
N VAL A 11 -10.88 -5.93 -0.07
CA VAL A 11 -11.14 -7.26 0.50
C VAL A 11 -9.87 -8.12 0.50
N MET A 12 -9.01 -7.95 -0.52
CA MET A 12 -7.77 -8.73 -0.65
C MET A 12 -6.72 -8.37 0.42
N LEU A 13 -6.67 -7.10 0.86
CA LEU A 13 -5.71 -6.66 1.89
C LEU A 13 -6.09 -7.13 3.29
N ALA A 14 -7.40 -7.21 3.58
CA ALA A 14 -7.91 -7.73 4.85
C ALA A 14 -7.78 -9.26 4.97
N ALA A 15 -7.70 -9.99 3.85
CA ALA A 15 -7.59 -11.45 3.85
C ALA A 15 -6.19 -11.98 4.25
N MET A 16 -5.17 -11.12 4.32
CA MET A 16 -3.81 -11.53 4.65
C MET A 16 -3.46 -11.43 6.15
N THR A 17 -4.40 -11.04 7.01
CA THR A 17 -4.20 -11.03 8.47
C THR A 17 -4.67 -12.35 9.09
N THR A 18 -4.06 -13.48 8.72
CA THR A 18 -4.27 -14.73 9.46
C THR A 18 -3.24 -14.83 10.59
N THR A 19 -3.71 -15.16 11.80
CA THR A 19 -2.83 -15.48 12.92
C THR A 19 -2.18 -16.83 12.68
N ALA A 20 -0.85 -16.90 12.66
CA ALA A 20 -0.14 -18.16 12.62
C ALA A 20 -0.27 -18.86 13.99
N PHE A 21 -1.15 -19.86 14.09
CA PHE A 21 -1.19 -20.76 15.24
C PHE A 21 -0.16 -21.88 15.03
N ALA A 22 1.00 -21.75 15.67
CA ALA A 22 1.96 -22.85 15.79
C ALA A 22 1.45 -23.87 16.84
N GLY A 23 1.00 -25.04 16.38
CA GLY A 23 0.66 -26.16 17.25
C GLY A 23 1.88 -26.67 18.02
N GLY A 24 1.76 -26.80 19.34
CA GLY A 24 2.87 -27.03 20.26
C GLY A 24 3.52 -28.41 20.13
N TYR A 25 4.77 -28.44 19.70
CA TYR A 25 5.68 -29.57 19.89
C TYR A 25 6.25 -29.51 21.32
N VAL A 26 6.11 -30.59 22.11
CA VAL A 26 6.72 -30.69 23.45
C VAL A 26 8.03 -31.48 23.34
N ALA A 27 9.14 -30.75 23.29
CA ALA A 27 10.47 -31.34 23.31
C ALA A 27 10.88 -31.80 24.73
N PRO A 28 11.71 -32.84 24.88
CA PRO A 28 12.33 -33.18 26.16
C PRO A 28 13.11 -31.99 26.74
N VAL A 29 12.90 -31.68 28.02
CA VAL A 29 13.60 -30.58 28.70
C VAL A 29 15.08 -30.93 28.83
N THR A 30 15.88 -30.35 27.92
CA THR A 30 17.31 -30.15 28.11
C THR A 30 17.46 -28.74 28.67
N GLU A 31 18.21 -28.55 29.76
CA GLU A 31 18.54 -27.20 30.26
C GLU A 31 19.27 -26.44 29.15
N ALA A 32 18.53 -25.57 28.47
CA ALA A 32 19.08 -24.74 27.42
C ALA A 32 20.06 -23.74 28.06
N PRO A 33 21.26 -23.55 27.48
CA PRO A 33 22.13 -22.48 27.93
C PRO A 33 21.35 -21.16 27.90
N VAL A 34 21.43 -20.41 29.01
CA VAL A 34 20.79 -19.10 29.12
C VAL A 34 21.49 -18.17 28.12
N TYR A 35 20.93 -18.06 26.93
CA TYR A 35 21.31 -17.03 25.98
C TYR A 35 20.83 -15.70 26.53
N ALA A 36 21.76 -14.76 26.72
CA ALA A 36 21.39 -13.38 26.98
C ALA A 36 20.40 -12.92 25.90
N PRO A 37 19.34 -12.17 26.25
CA PRO A 37 18.39 -11.69 25.27
C PRO A 37 19.14 -10.88 24.22
N VAL A 38 19.14 -11.39 22.98
CA VAL A 38 19.64 -10.65 21.84
C VAL A 38 18.76 -9.40 21.76
N ALA A 39 19.35 -8.22 21.96
CA ALA A 39 18.63 -6.99 21.79
C ALA A 39 18.08 -6.95 20.35
N VAL A 40 16.77 -7.12 20.21
CA VAL A 40 16.08 -6.91 18.93
C VAL A 40 16.26 -5.44 18.61
N ARG A 41 17.21 -5.11 17.74
CA ARG A 41 17.29 -3.78 17.19
C ARG A 41 16.04 -3.60 16.33
N ALA A 42 15.08 -2.82 16.85
CA ALA A 42 13.95 -2.38 16.06
C ALA A 42 14.49 -1.75 14.77
N HIS A 43 13.92 -2.14 13.64
CA HIS A 43 14.31 -1.58 12.35
C HIS A 43 14.01 -0.07 12.35
N ASP A 44 14.99 0.73 11.95
CA ASP A 44 14.82 2.17 11.77
C ASP A 44 14.36 2.44 10.34
N TRP A 45 13.16 2.97 10.22
CA TRP A 45 12.50 3.34 8.97
C TRP A 45 12.84 4.77 8.53
N SER A 46 13.70 5.47 9.27
CA SER A 46 14.15 6.81 8.93
C SER A 46 15.05 6.78 7.69
N GLY A 47 14.79 7.66 6.74
CA GLY A 47 15.59 7.76 5.53
C GLY A 47 14.85 8.31 4.31
N ALA A 48 15.63 8.59 3.28
CA ALA A 48 15.12 9.02 1.99
C ALA A 48 14.60 7.81 1.19
N TYR A 49 13.52 8.01 0.45
CA TYR A 49 13.00 7.04 -0.49
C TYR A 49 12.53 7.74 -1.78
N VAL A 50 12.55 7.00 -2.88
CA VAL A 50 12.09 7.48 -4.19
C VAL A 50 11.29 6.38 -4.88
N GLY A 51 10.39 6.76 -5.77
CA GLY A 51 9.59 5.81 -6.52
C GLY A 51 9.08 6.36 -7.84
N LEU A 52 8.59 5.46 -8.68
CA LEU A 52 8.00 5.74 -9.98
C LEU A 52 6.51 5.37 -9.97
N LYS A 53 5.73 6.05 -10.81
CA LYS A 53 4.29 5.87 -10.98
C LYS A 53 4.00 5.79 -12.48
N ALA A 54 3.22 4.81 -12.91
CA ALA A 54 2.71 4.73 -14.28
C ALA A 54 1.25 4.26 -14.23
N GLY A 55 0.42 4.74 -15.15
CA GLY A 55 -1.00 4.38 -15.21
C GLY A 55 -1.63 4.71 -16.54
N GLN A 56 -2.83 4.19 -16.77
CA GLN A 56 -3.65 4.49 -17.93
C GLN A 56 -5.05 4.88 -17.44
N THR A 57 -5.66 5.86 -18.07
CA THR A 57 -7.02 6.33 -17.77
C THR A 57 -7.89 6.23 -19.01
N SER A 58 -9.13 5.79 -18.83
CA SER A 58 -10.18 5.72 -19.85
C SER A 58 -11.53 5.74 -19.12
N GLY A 59 -12.57 6.29 -19.72
CA GLY A 59 -13.89 6.25 -19.11
C GLY A 59 -15.01 6.73 -20.03
N ASP A 60 -16.23 6.29 -19.75
CA ASP A 60 -17.44 6.70 -20.45
C ASP A 60 -18.39 7.37 -19.45
N TRP A 61 -19.10 8.41 -19.87
CA TRP A 61 -19.97 9.17 -18.99
C TRP A 61 -21.30 9.46 -19.68
N ASP A 62 -22.38 9.11 -18.97
CA ASP A 62 -23.75 9.28 -19.41
C ASP A 62 -24.51 10.21 -18.46
N TYR A 63 -25.14 11.23 -19.02
CA TYR A 63 -26.07 12.06 -18.26
C TYR A 63 -27.46 11.41 -18.20
N ASN A 64 -27.93 11.09 -16.99
CA ASN A 64 -29.27 10.52 -16.75
C ASN A 64 -30.44 11.41 -17.24
N ASN A 65 -30.18 12.65 -17.61
CA ASN A 65 -31.16 13.59 -18.16
C ASN A 65 -31.24 13.58 -19.71
N GLY A 66 -30.57 12.66 -20.39
CA GLY A 66 -30.67 12.48 -21.85
C GLY A 66 -29.97 13.57 -22.68
N VAL A 67 -29.13 14.39 -22.06
CA VAL A 67 -28.50 15.57 -22.68
C VAL A 67 -27.21 15.22 -23.45
N GLY A 68 -26.77 13.96 -23.41
CA GLY A 68 -25.65 13.47 -24.20
C GLY A 68 -24.85 12.39 -23.48
N THR A 69 -24.21 11.55 -24.28
CA THR A 69 -23.21 10.56 -23.87
C THR A 69 -21.86 11.01 -24.41
N GLY A 70 -20.78 10.78 -23.65
CA GLY A 70 -19.44 11.18 -24.03
C GLY A 70 -18.39 10.20 -23.54
N THR A 71 -17.32 10.03 -24.32
CA THR A 71 -16.16 9.22 -23.99
C THR A 71 -15.01 10.12 -23.54
N LEU A 72 -14.33 9.79 -22.44
CA LEU A 72 -13.05 10.40 -22.03
C LEU A 72 -11.95 9.84 -22.92
N ASP A 73 -11.14 10.72 -23.53
CA ASP A 73 -9.95 10.30 -24.27
C ASP A 73 -9.00 9.53 -23.36
N SER A 74 -8.48 8.42 -23.89
CA SER A 74 -7.58 7.56 -23.14
C SER A 74 -6.22 8.23 -22.96
N GLY A 75 -5.80 8.38 -21.71
CA GLY A 75 -4.53 9.00 -21.35
C GLY A 75 -3.57 8.02 -20.68
N THR A 76 -2.28 8.19 -20.90
CA THR A 76 -1.23 7.51 -20.15
C THR A 76 -0.57 8.49 -19.18
N THR A 77 -0.36 8.05 -17.95
CA THR A 77 0.26 8.83 -16.89
C THR A 77 1.60 8.22 -16.55
N ILE A 78 2.63 9.06 -16.44
CA ILE A 78 3.94 8.67 -15.91
C ILE A 78 4.42 9.73 -14.93
N GLY A 79 5.02 9.30 -13.82
CA GLY A 79 5.45 10.20 -12.76
C GLY A 79 6.44 9.56 -11.81
N GLY A 80 6.91 10.37 -10.86
CA GLY A 80 7.82 9.94 -9.82
C GLY A 80 7.55 10.68 -8.52
N PHE A 81 8.15 10.20 -7.44
CA PHE A 81 8.08 10.83 -6.13
C PHE A 81 9.35 10.59 -5.35
N ALA A 82 9.61 11.49 -4.41
CA ALA A 82 10.69 11.40 -3.44
C ALA A 82 10.16 11.84 -2.08
N GLY A 83 10.64 11.20 -1.03
CA GLY A 83 10.23 11.52 0.33
C GLY A 83 11.31 11.19 1.35
N TYR A 84 11.03 11.58 2.58
CA TYR A 84 11.90 11.31 3.72
C TYR A 84 11.08 10.96 4.95
N ASN A 85 11.43 9.84 5.59
CA ASN A 85 10.81 9.36 6.82
C ASN A 85 11.68 9.66 8.04
N LEU A 86 11.00 9.91 9.15
CA LEU A 86 11.55 10.11 10.49
C LEU A 86 10.83 9.15 11.44
N GLN A 87 11.57 8.49 12.32
CA GLN A 87 11.02 7.59 13.32
C GLN A 87 11.23 8.11 14.74
N ARG A 88 10.17 8.06 15.56
CA ARG A 88 10.22 8.30 17.00
C ARG A 88 9.57 7.13 17.74
N GLY A 89 10.42 6.24 18.28
CA GLY A 89 9.95 5.01 18.91
C GLY A 89 9.26 4.10 17.88
N ASN A 90 7.98 3.80 18.11
CA ASN A 90 7.15 2.97 17.23
C ASN A 90 6.37 3.79 16.16
N LEU A 91 6.53 5.12 16.12
CA LEU A 91 5.85 5.98 15.16
C LEU A 91 6.79 6.39 14.02
N VAL A 92 6.35 6.24 12.77
CA VAL A 92 7.04 6.70 11.56
C VAL A 92 6.18 7.77 10.89
N PHE A 93 6.79 8.90 10.54
CA PHE A 93 6.13 10.00 9.84
C PHE A 93 7.10 10.61 8.84
N GLY A 94 6.60 11.26 7.80
CA GLY A 94 7.45 11.76 6.72
C GLY A 94 6.75 12.76 5.82
N ALA A 95 7.52 13.34 4.92
CA ALA A 95 7.04 14.21 3.86
C ALA A 95 7.38 13.61 2.50
N GLU A 96 6.46 13.70 1.55
CA GLU A 96 6.63 13.25 0.16
C GLU A 96 6.30 14.39 -0.80
N VAL A 97 7.09 14.49 -1.86
CA VAL A 97 6.80 15.33 -3.03
C VAL A 97 6.76 14.45 -4.26
N GLY A 98 5.79 14.70 -5.13
CA GLY A 98 5.58 13.91 -6.34
C GLY A 98 5.31 14.80 -7.55
N LEU A 99 5.76 14.35 -8.71
CA LEU A 99 5.49 14.96 -10.01
C LEU A 99 4.91 13.91 -10.93
N THR A 100 3.82 14.27 -11.60
CA THR A 100 3.09 13.37 -12.49
C THR A 100 2.79 14.10 -13.78
N HIS A 101 3.14 13.47 -14.90
CA HIS A 101 2.82 13.91 -16.24
C HIS A 101 1.71 13.04 -16.83
N LEU A 102 0.71 13.68 -17.44
CA LEU A 102 -0.36 13.03 -18.18
C LEU A 102 -0.15 13.30 -19.67
N GLY A 103 0.10 12.24 -20.43
CA GLY A 103 0.05 12.25 -21.89
C GLY A 103 -1.34 11.83 -22.35
N VAL A 104 -2.06 12.73 -23.01
CA VAL A 104 -3.34 12.41 -23.67
C VAL A 104 -3.02 11.95 -25.09
N SER A 105 -3.54 10.78 -25.49
CA SER A 105 -3.36 10.24 -26.84
C SER A 105 -4.57 10.49 -27.72
#